data_AF-A0A7D9M6F1-F1
#
_entry.id   AF-A0A7D9M6F1-F1
#
_cell.length_a   1.000
_cell.length_b   1.000
_cell.length_c   1.000
_cell.angle_alpha   90.00
_cell.angle_beta   90.00
_cell.angle_gamma   90.00
#
_symmetry.space_group_name_H-M   'P 1'
#
loop_
_entity.id
_entity.type
_entity.pdbx_description
1 polymer ?
#
loop_
_entity_poly.entity_id
_entity_poly.type
_entity_poly.pdbx_seq_one_letter_code
_entity_poly.pdbx_strand_id
1 'polypeptide(L)' 'MERIVHRQVYEYLQEHDLITSEQFGFRPKLSTSIALTQLTEEILHNLDNKLVTGAVFIDLRKAFDT' A
#
# COMPACT_ATOMS: atom_id res chain seq x y z
N MET A 1 7.30 4.90 25.48
CA MET A 1 5.84 4.78 25.33
C MET A 1 5.44 4.59 23.89
N GLU A 2 5.76 5.52 22.98
CA GLU A 2 5.37 5.45 21.55
C GLU A 2 5.71 4.12 20.85
N ARG A 3 6.95 3.61 20.98
CA ARG A 3 7.33 2.31 20.38
C ARG A 3 6.50 1.12 20.90
N ILE A 4 6.07 1.16 22.16
CA ILE A 4 5.27 0.10 22.77
C ILE A 4 3.84 0.16 22.22
N VAL A 5 3.26 1.36 22.19
CA VAL A 5 1.93 1.60 21.61
C VAL A 5 1.92 1.22 20.13
N HIS A 6 2.91 1.68 19.35
CA HIS A 6 3.07 1.31 17.96
C HIS A 6 3.10 -0.21 17.78
N ARG A 7 3.92 -0.92 18.55
CA ARG A 7 4.03 -2.38 18.46
C ARG A 7 2.68 -3.05 18.74
N GLN A 8 2.02 -2.70 19.84
CA GLN A 8 0.74 -3.32 20.23
C GLN A 8 -0.37 -3.06 19.19
N VAL A 9 -0.48 -1.82 18.71
CA VAL A 9 -1.47 -1.45 17.69
C VAL A 9 -1.15 -2.16 16.37
N TYR A 10 0.12 -2.17 15.96
CA TYR A 10 0.53 -2.81 14.72
C TYR A 10 0.29 -4.33 14.75
N GLU A 11 0.63 -5.01 15.85
CA GLU A 11 0.36 -6.43 16.05
C GLU A 11 -1.14 -6.72 15.94
N TYR A 12 -1.99 -5.95 16.63
CA TYR A 12 -3.43 -6.09 16.55
C TYR A 12 -3.98 -5.92 15.12
N LEU A 13 -3.51 -4.90 14.40
CA LEU A 13 -3.92 -4.65 13.01
C LEU A 13 -3.51 -5.78 12.07
N GLN A 14 -2.35 -6.42 12.28
CA GLN A 14 -1.92 -7.57 11.48
C GLN A 14 -2.68 -8.84 11.84
N GLU A 15 -2.90 -9.13 13.13
CA GLU A 15 -3.60 -10.34 13.58
C GLU A 15 -5.07 -10.41 13.13
N HIS A 16 -5.66 -9.24 12.85
CA HIS A 16 -7.06 -9.11 12.42
C HIS A 16 -7.20 -8.72 10.95
N ASP A 17 -6.11 -8.79 10.16
CA ASP A 17 -6.10 -8.46 8.73
C ASP A 17 -6.71 -7.09 8.39
N LEU A 18 -6.49 -6.09 9.25
CA LEU A 18 -7.07 -4.74 9.12
C LEU A 18 -6.28 -3.82 8.18
N ILE A 19 -5.07 -4.24 7.78
CA ILE A 19 -4.25 -3.53 6.79
C ILE A 19 -4.29 -4.33 5.49
N THR A 20 -4.73 -3.67 4.42
CA THR A 20 -4.75 -4.21 3.04
C THR A 20 -3.38 -4.76 2.63
N SER A 21 -3.39 -5.87 1.88
CA SER A 21 -2.19 -6.46 1.25
C SER A 21 -1.51 -5.50 0.28
N GLU A 22 -2.25 -4.55 -0.28
CA GLU A 22 -1.83 -3.56 -1.26
C GLU A 22 -1.27 -2.27 -0.60
N GLN A 23 -1.15 -2.21 0.73
CA GLN A 23 -0.42 -1.11 1.38
C GLN A 23 1.08 -1.39 1.39
N PHE A 24 1.85 -0.64 0.59
CA PHE A 24 3.31 -0.77 0.53
C PHE A 24 4.05 0.15 1.52
N GLY A 25 3.43 1.27 1.89
CA GLY A 25 3.99 2.24 2.82
C GLY A 25 3.91 1.77 4.27
N PHE A 26 4.93 2.07 5.06
CA PHE A 26 4.98 1.80 6.51
C PHE A 26 4.79 0.33 6.90
N ARG A 27 5.03 -0.61 5.99
CA ARG A 27 5.02 -2.05 6.26
C ARG A 27 6.43 -2.65 6.13
N PRO A 28 6.83 -3.54 7.04
CA PRO A 28 8.10 -4.25 6.93
C PRO A 28 8.07 -5.13 5.67
N LYS A 29 9.22 -5.25 5.02
CA LYS A 29 9.44 -6.07 3.81
C LYS A 29 8.71 -5.61 2.54
N LEU A 30 7.98 -4.49 2.58
CA LEU A 30 7.42 -3.83 1.40
C LEU A 30 8.17 -2.53 1.13
N SER A 31 8.17 -2.10 -0.14
CA SER A 31 8.85 -0.90 -0.59
C SER A 31 8.09 -0.22 -1.72
N THR A 32 8.43 1.04 -2.00
CA THR A 32 7.88 1.79 -3.13
C THR A 32 8.26 1.17 -4.47
N SER A 33 9.43 0.52 -4.56
CA SER A 33 9.84 -0.25 -5.74
C SER A 33 8.90 -1.42 -6.00
N ILE A 34 8.52 -2.19 -4.96
CA ILE A 34 7.57 -3.31 -5.10
C ILE A 34 6.21 -2.78 -5.58
N ALA A 35 5.73 -1.67 -5.01
CA ALA A 35 4.47 -1.04 -5.44
C ALA A 35 4.49 -0.68 -6.93
N LEU A 36 5.58 -0.04 -7.39
CA LEU A 36 5.78 0.33 -8.79
C LEU A 36 5.88 -0.90 -9.71
N THR A 37 6.59 -1.94 -9.26
CA THR A 37 6.71 -3.20 -10.00
C THR A 37 5.34 -3.83 -10.21
N GLN A 38 4.53 -3.97 -9.16
CA GLN A 38 3.20 -4.57 -9.26
C GLN A 38 2.24 -3.74 -10.13
N LEU A 39 2.25 -2.42 -9.99
CA LEU A 39 1.47 -1.55 -10.87
C LEU A 39 1.87 -1.72 -12.35
N THR A 40 3.18 -1.79 -12.62
CA THR A 40 3.69 -1.94 -13.98
C THR A 40 3.31 -3.32 -14.55
N GLU A 41 3.41 -4.38 -13.74
CA GLU A 41 3.01 -5.73 -14.11
C GLU A 41 1.51 -5.80 -14.47
N GLU A 42 0.64 -5.14 -13.69
CA GLU A 42 -0.79 -5.08 -13.98
C GLU A 42 -1.09 -4.35 -15.30
N ILE A 43 -0.42 -3.21 -15.54
CA ILE A 43 -0.55 -2.45 -16.79
C ILE A 43 -0.12 -3.30 -17.99
N LEU A 44 1.02 -3.99 -17.88
CA LEU A 44 1.54 -4.86 -18.93
C LEU A 44 0.63 -6.05 -19.19
N HIS A 45 0.13 -6.69 -18.13
CA HIS A 45 -0.82 -7.80 -18.24
C HIS A 45 -2.10 -7.40 -18.97
N ASN A 46 -2.66 -6.24 -18.62
CA ASN A 46 -3.87 -5.72 -19.28
C ASN A 46 -3.60 -5.34 -20.74
N LEU A 47 -2.41 -4.77 -21.03
CA LEU A 47 -1.98 -4.46 -22.39
C LEU A 47 -1.92 -5.73 -23.25
N ASP A 48 -1.29 -6.79 -22.76
CA ASP A 48 -1.18 -8.08 -23.45
C ASP A 48 -2.56 -8.69 -23.74
N ASN A 49 -3.52 -8.49 -22.83
CA ASN A 49 -4.90 -8.92 -22.97
C ASN A 49 -5.80 -7.95 -23.78
N LYS A 50 -5.22 -6.89 -24.36
CA LYS A 50 -5.95 -5.86 -25.13
C LYS A 50 -7.04 -5.15 -24.33
N LEU A 51 -6.87 -5.05 -23.02
CA LEU A 51 -7.77 -4.34 -22.11
C LEU A 51 -7.35 -2.87 -22.02
N VAL A 52 -8.34 -1.98 -21.93
CA VAL A 52 -8.10 -0.56 -21.63
C VAL A 52 -7.81 -0.41 -20.14
N THR A 53 -6.66 0.17 -19.79
CA THR A 53 -6.25 0.42 -18.41
C THR A 53 -6.26 1.92 -18.12
N GLY A 54 -6.89 2.32 -17.02
CA GLY A 54 -6.87 3.70 -16.51
C GLY A 54 -6.39 3.72 -15.06
N ALA A 55 -5.73 4.81 -14.67
CA ALA A 55 -5.24 4.99 -13.30
C ALA A 55 -5.81 6.27 -12.68
N VAL A 56 -6.18 6.21 -11.41
CA VAL A 56 -6.60 7.35 -10.60
C VAL A 56 -5.60 7.54 -9.47
N PHE A 57 -4.92 8.67 -9.46
CA PHE A 57 -3.95 9.03 -8.42
C PHE A 57 -4.62 9.99 -7.43
N ILE A 58 -4.61 9.62 -6.15
CA ILE A 58 -5.24 10.37 -5.07
C ILE A 58 -4.16 10.76 -4.06
N ASP A 59 -4.22 12.01 -3.58
CA ASP A 59 -3.33 12.53 -2.54
C ASP A 59 -4.14 13.28 -1.48
N LEU A 60 -3.71 13.20 -0.22
CA LEU A 60 -4.38 13.82 0.93
C LEU A 60 -3.67 15.10 1.36
N ARG A 61 -4.38 16.23 1.34
CA ARG A 61 -3.87 17.50 1.89
C ARG A 61 -3.76 17.41 3.41
N LYS A 62 -2.63 17.87 3.98
CA LYS A 62 -2.37 17.90 5.43
C LYS A 62 -2.55 16.54 6.11
N ALA A 63 -2.02 15.46 5.50
CA ALA A 63 -2.16 14.10 6.00
C ALA A 63 -1.72 13.87 7.46
N PHE A 64 -0.89 14.77 8.02
CA PHE A 64 -0.36 14.66 9.38
C PHE A 64 -0.60 15.91 10.26
N ASP A 65 -1.13 17.01 9.71
CA ASP A 65 -1.29 18.28 10.43
C ASP A 65 -2.70 18.49 11.02
N THR A 66 -3.54 17.45 11.00
CA THR A 66 -4.89 17.43 11.61
C THR A 66 -4.89 16.96 13.04
#